data_AF-A0AA43JEX9-F1
#
_entry.id   AF-A0AA43JEX9-F1
#
_cell.length_a   1.000
_cell.length_b   1.000
_cell.length_c   1.000
_cell.angle_alpha   90.00
_cell.angle_beta   90.00
_cell.angle_gamma   90.00
#
_symmetry.space_group_name_H-M   'P 1'
#
loop_
_entity.id
_entity.type
_entity.pdbx_description
1 polymer ?
#
loop_
_entity_poly.entity_id
_entity_poly.type
_entity_poly.pdbx_seq_one_letter_code
_entity_poly.pdbx_strand_id
1 'polypeptide(L)' 'MSWGSWGEFWAMGGKGFFVWGSYAVTFACLALEVYFLRRRSREAKT' A
#
# COMPACT_ATOMS: atom_id res chain seq x y z
N MET A 1 14.79 11.25 21.82
CA MET A 1 14.57 10.47 20.58
C MET A 1 14.20 11.45 19.50
N SER A 2 15.21 12.07 18.87
CA SER A 2 15.00 13.10 17.86
C SER A 2 14.57 12.41 16.57
N TRP A 3 13.32 12.61 16.18
CA TRP A 3 12.83 12.14 14.88
C TRP A 3 13.71 12.77 13.80
N GLY A 4 14.55 11.96 13.16
CA GLY A 4 15.37 12.35 12.03
C GLY A 4 14.43 12.79 10.92
N SER A 5 14.63 14.00 10.43
CA SER A 5 13.75 14.67 9.48
C SER A 5 13.38 13.80 8.26
N TRP A 6 12.33 14.18 7.52
CA TRP A 6 11.97 13.58 6.23
C TRP A 6 13.17 13.39 5.28
N GLY A 7 14.20 14.24 5.38
CA GLY A 7 15.44 14.12 4.59
C GLY A 7 16.26 12.87 4.91
N GLU A 8 16.33 12.44 6.17
CA GLU A 8 17.05 11.22 6.58
C GLU A 8 16.39 9.97 5.99
N PHE A 9 15.06 9.98 5.86
CA PHE A 9 14.29 8.87 5.29
C PHE A 9 14.58 8.68 3.79
N TRP A 10 14.73 9.79 3.04
CA TRP A 10 15.16 9.76 1.64
C TRP A 10 16.64 9.49 1.47
N ALA A 11 17.47 9.93 2.41
CA ALA A 11 18.91 9.67 2.42
C ALA A 11 19.29 8.23 2.84
N MET A 12 18.33 7.37 3.22
CA MET A 12 18.58 5.97 3.62
C MET A 12 19.14 5.04 2.51
N GLY A 13 19.49 5.57 1.34
CA GLY A 13 20.26 4.85 0.32
C GLY A 13 19.51 3.68 -0.32
N GLY A 14 18.20 3.82 -0.55
CA GLY A 14 17.38 2.84 -1.30
C GLY A 14 16.37 2.04 -0.47
N LYS A 15 16.42 2.11 0.87
CA LYS A 15 15.45 1.42 1.75
C LYS A 15 14.04 2.01 1.66
N GLY A 16 13.93 3.29 1.34
CA GLY A 16 12.63 3.95 1.11
C GLY A 16 11.82 3.26 0.00
N PHE A 17 12.49 2.81 -1.07
CA PHE A 17 11.81 2.11 -2.17
C PHE A 17 11.21 0.77 -1.73
N PHE A 18 11.90 0.02 -0.86
CA PHE A 18 11.37 -1.22 -0.30
C PHE A 18 10.16 -0.98 0.60
N VAL A 19 10.20 0.08 1.43
CA VAL A 19 9.09 0.44 2.31
C VAL A 19 7.88 0.83 1.46
N TRP A 20 8.01 1.80 0.57
CA TRP A 20 6.92 2.25 -0.29
C TRP A 20 6.43 1.17 -1.25
N GLY A 21 7.33 0.33 -1.77
CA GLY A 21 6.98 -0.84 -2.57
C GLY A 21 6.12 -1.84 -1.78
N SER A 22 6.48 -2.14 -0.54
CA SER A 22 5.68 -3.02 0.33
C SER A 22 4.29 -2.45 0.61
N TYR A 23 4.20 -1.14 0.92
CA TYR A 23 2.92 -0.45 1.09
C TYR A 23 2.07 -0.48 -0.19
N ALA A 24 2.69 -0.27 -1.36
CA ALA A 24 2.00 -0.33 -2.65
C ALA A 24 1.44 -1.74 -2.94
N VAL A 25 2.22 -2.79 -2.65
CA VAL A 25 1.77 -4.19 -2.80
C VAL A 25 0.59 -4.48 -1.88
N THR A 26 0.67 -4.11 -0.60
CA THR A 26 -0.44 -4.28 0.34
C THR A 26 -1.68 -3.52 -0.11
N PHE A 27 -1.52 -2.27 -0.56
CA PHE A 27 -2.63 -1.47 -1.09
C PHE A 27 -3.26 -2.12 -2.32
N ALA A 28 -2.45 -2.68 -3.23
CA ALA A 28 -2.94 -3.40 -4.40
C ALA A 28 -3.74 -4.65 -4.01
N CYS A 29 -3.28 -5.44 -3.04
CA CYS A 29 -4.02 -6.59 -2.51
C CYS A 29 -5.40 -6.18 -1.95
N LEU A 30 -5.45 -5.11 -1.15
CA LEU A 30 -6.70 -4.59 -0.60
C LEU A 30 -7.64 -4.07 -1.69
N ALA A 31 -7.11 -3.35 -2.68
CA ALA A 31 -7.89 -2.85 -3.80
C ALA A 31 -8.51 -3.99 -4.63
N LEU A 32 -7.74 -5.06 -4.87
CA LEU A 32 -8.21 -6.26 -5.55
C LEU A 32 -9.33 -6.97 -4.76
N GLU A 33 -9.15 -7.14 -3.45
CA GLU A 33 -10.18 -7.74 -2.59
C GLU A 33 -11.48 -6.94 -2.64
N VAL A 34 -11.41 -5.62 -2.49
CA VAL A 34 -12.57 -4.72 -2.61
C VAL A 34 -13.19 -4.82 -4.00
N TYR A 35 -12.39 -4.91 -5.06
CA TYR A 35 -12.89 -5.07 -6.43
C TYR A 35 -13.67 -6.38 -6.59
N PHE A 36 -13.12 -7.52 -6.14
CA PHE A 36 -13.80 -8.81 -6.21
C PHE A 36 -15.06 -8.86 -5.35
N LEU A 37 -15.01 -8.31 -4.13
CA LEU A 37 -16.19 -8.18 -3.26
C LEU A 37 -17.29 -7.34 -3.91
N ARG A 38 -16.94 -6.22 -4.54
CA ARG A 38 -17.91 -5.40 -5.30
C ARG A 38 -18.50 -6.16 -6.48
N ARG A 39 -17.71 -6.97 -7.19
CA ARG A 39 -18.20 -7.78 -8.30
C ARG A 39 -19.20 -8.83 -7.82
N ARG A 40 -18.85 -9.58 -6.76
CA ARG A 40 -19.73 -10.57 -6.14
C ARG A 40 -21.00 -9.96 -5.54
N SER A 41 -20.90 -8.80 -4.90
CA SER A 41 -22.08 -8.11 -4.36
C SER A 41 -23.04 -7.64 -5.46
N ARG A 42 -22.56 -7.44 -6.70
CA ARG A 42 -23.43 -7.16 -7.84
C ARG A 42 -24.11 -8.43 -8.34
N GLU A 43 -23.38 -9.53 -8.43
CA GLU A 43 -23.91 -10.85 -8.82
C GLU A 43 -24.97 -11.36 -7.82
N ALA A 44 -24.79 -11.13 -6.52
CA ALA A 44 -25.73 -11.59 -5.48
C ALA A 44 -26.98 -10.68 -5.29
N LYS A 45 -27.02 -9.50 -5.93
CA LYS A 45 -28.16 -8.55 -5.85
C LYS A 45 -29.09 -8.60 -7.07
N THR A 46 -28.73 -9.37 -8.09
CA THR A 46 -29.59 -9.77 -9.22
C THR A 46 -30.21 -11.12 -8.95
#